data_AF-A0A1F8L7P9-F1
#
_entry.id   AF-A0A1F8L7P9-F1
#
_cell.length_a   1.000
_cell.length_b   1.000
_cell.length_c   1.000
_cell.angle_alpha   90.00
_cell.angle_beta   90.00
_cell.angle_gamma   90.00
#
_symmetry.space_group_name_H-M   'P 1'
#
loop_
_entity.id
_entity.type
_entity.pdbx_description
1 polymer ?
#
loop_
_entity_poly.entity_id
_entity_poly.type
_entity_poly.pdbx_seq_one_letter_code
_entity_poly.pdbx_strand_id
1 'polypeptide(L)'
;MEHRPYRSFFWPVVLIGIGVVWLLGTLGVIPNANFASLASLWPLILVVIGLDILIGRRSAVGGVLVGLIAVALVVFFLVAGPSLGLATSGTLKTEMLSSEIGTATVADITLNFSSQPVTMDALTDKTSLLKGEIDYYGRLDYSETGDTNRRIRLERSGNTGIAFDWDPNARWDIGLTPNLPIDLTIDGGSGSSDLDLSQLRLIEFKLDQGSGSLEMQLPASTQPYRAAITGGSGSMNIAFPSDGDITVRLDGGSGSIHLDIPTGTAVSLEVRSAGSGSVNLPDWLLADKVYRAGKEGTWKTAGFDQATHKLTIICDDLGSGSFNIE
;
A
#
# COMPACT_ATOMS: atom_id res chain seq x y z
N MET A 1 16.26 -9.15 53.89
CA MET A 1 16.52 -8.30 52.70
C MET A 1 15.18 -7.71 52.30
N GLU A 2 14.88 -6.47 52.71
CA GLU A 2 13.64 -5.78 52.33
C GLU A 2 13.71 -5.35 50.86
N HIS A 3 12.85 -5.92 50.02
CA HIS A 3 12.58 -5.35 48.70
C HIS A 3 11.73 -4.09 48.89
N ARG A 4 12.37 -2.92 48.94
CA ARG A 4 11.65 -1.65 48.83
C ARG A 4 10.96 -1.60 47.45
N PRO A 5 9.63 -1.46 47.38
CA PRO A 5 8.92 -1.42 46.10
C PRO A 5 9.35 -0.16 45.35
N TYR A 6 9.93 -0.37 44.17
CA TYR A 6 10.34 0.68 43.27
C TYR A 6 9.12 1.42 42.75
N ARG A 7 8.75 2.56 43.36
CA ARG A 7 7.70 3.44 42.84
C ARG A 7 8.33 4.40 41.83
N SER A 8 8.36 3.99 40.56
CA SER A 8 8.73 4.92 39.48
C SER A 8 7.67 6.02 39.38
N PHE A 9 8.07 7.27 39.67
CA PHE A 9 7.23 8.46 39.50
C PHE A 9 7.12 8.89 38.03
N PHE A 10 7.76 8.16 37.11
CA PHE A 10 7.65 8.34 35.67
C PHE A 10 6.20 8.29 35.19
N TRP A 11 5.47 7.23 35.57
CA TRP A 11 4.09 7.01 35.16
C TRP A 11 3.13 8.15 35.55
N PRO A 12 3.14 8.64 36.80
CA PRO A 12 2.39 9.84 37.17
C PRO A 12 2.67 11.06 36.29
N VAL A 13 3.94 11.32 35.96
CA VAL A 13 4.32 12.48 35.13
C VAL A 13 3.85 12.33 33.69
N VAL A 14 3.95 11.12 33.13
CA VAL A 14 3.41 10.80 31.80
C VAL A 14 1.88 11.00 31.76
N LEU A 15 1.16 10.54 32.78
CA LEU A 15 -0.30 10.73 32.88
C LEU A 15 -0.69 12.21 32.95
N ILE A 16 0.07 13.02 33.68
CA ILE A 16 -0.11 14.47 33.70
C ILE A 16 0.15 15.06 32.31
N GLY A 17 1.22 14.64 31.63
CA GLY A 17 1.54 15.07 30.27
C GLY A 17 0.42 14.77 29.28
N ILE A 18 -0.14 13.55 29.31
CA ILE A 18 -1.29 13.15 28.50
C ILE A 18 -2.50 14.06 28.79
N GLY A 19 -2.78 14.32 30.07
CA GLY A 19 -3.86 15.21 30.49
C GLY A 19 -3.69 16.66 29.99
N VAL A 20 -2.46 17.19 30.02
CA VAL A 20 -2.15 18.53 29.51
C VAL A 20 -2.33 18.60 28.00
N VAL A 21 -1.86 17.60 27.25
CA VAL A 21 -2.06 17.52 25.80
C VAL A 21 -3.55 17.45 25.46
N TRP A 22 -4.31 16.62 26.18
CA TRP A 22 -5.75 16.49 25.98
C TRP A 22 -6.51 17.78 26.29
N LEU A 23 -6.11 18.51 27.35
CA LEU A 23 -6.66 19.82 27.69
C LEU A 23 -6.39 20.86 26.58
N LEU A 24 -5.16 20.89 26.06
CA LEU A 24 -4.77 21.82 24.99
C LEU A 24 -5.50 21.53 23.67
N GLY A 25 -5.74 20.25 23.35
CA GLY A 25 -6.61 19.87 22.23
C GLY A 25 -8.05 20.33 22.42
N THR A 26 -8.61 20.15 23.63
CA THR A 26 -9.99 20.59 23.95
C THR A 26 -10.15 22.11 23.87
N LEU A 27 -9.11 22.87 24.19
CA LEU A 27 -9.09 24.35 24.12
C LEU A 27 -8.95 24.89 22.69
N GLY A 28 -8.82 24.03 21.68
CA GLY A 28 -8.64 24.44 20.28
C GLY A 28 -7.27 25.06 19.98
N VAL A 29 -6.32 24.99 20.92
CA VAL A 29 -4.93 25.42 20.69
C VAL A 29 -4.21 24.43 19.78
N ILE A 30 -4.58 23.14 19.85
CA ILE A 30 -4.04 22.07 19.03
C ILE A 30 -5.17 21.56 18.11
N PRO A 31 -5.08 21.72 16.78
CA PRO A 31 -6.05 21.11 15.86
C PRO A 31 -6.12 19.59 16.04
N ASN A 32 -7.30 18.99 15.89
CA ASN A 32 -7.48 17.54 16.02
C ASN A 32 -6.57 16.73 15.06
N ALA A 33 -6.12 17.32 13.95
CA ALA A 33 -5.17 16.69 13.03
C ALA A 33 -3.78 16.42 13.65
N ASN A 34 -3.39 17.11 14.71
CA ASN A 34 -2.06 16.95 15.33
C ASN A 34 -1.97 15.77 16.31
N PHE A 35 -3.08 15.08 16.62
CA PHE A 35 -3.03 13.84 17.39
C PHE A 35 -2.30 12.73 16.61
N ALA A 36 -2.36 12.74 15.27
CA ALA A 36 -1.55 11.87 14.44
C ALA A 36 -0.05 12.13 14.63
N SER A 37 0.36 13.40 14.79
CA SER A 37 1.74 13.79 15.07
C SER A 37 2.25 13.33 16.45
N LEU A 38 1.38 12.95 17.40
CA LEU A 38 1.83 12.31 18.65
C LEU A 38 2.38 10.90 18.38
N ALA A 39 1.81 10.18 17.41
CA ALA A 39 2.29 8.86 17.03
C ALA A 39 3.71 8.94 16.43
N SER A 40 4.07 10.03 15.76
CA SER A 40 5.42 10.25 15.23
C SER A 40 6.48 10.47 16.34
N LEU A 41 6.07 10.84 17.56
CA LEU A 41 6.96 11.04 18.72
C LEU A 41 7.33 9.74 19.45
N TRP A 42 6.98 8.56 18.93
CA TRP A 42 7.38 7.28 19.51
C TRP A 42 8.91 7.11 19.72
N PRO A 43 9.82 7.64 18.86
CA PRO A 43 11.26 7.54 19.12
C PRO A 43 11.66 8.34 20.36
N LEU A 44 11.01 9.49 20.59
CA LEU A 44 11.22 10.28 21.80
C LEU A 44 10.80 9.50 23.05
N ILE A 45 9.69 8.75 22.96
CA ILE A 45 9.26 7.87 24.05
C ILE A 45 10.35 6.82 24.35
N LEU A 46 10.96 6.21 23.33
CA LEU A 46 12.08 5.27 23.55
C LEU A 46 13.32 5.92 24.18
N VAL A 47 13.68 7.13 23.73
CA VAL A 47 14.78 7.91 24.33
C VAL A 47 14.49 8.23 25.79
N VAL A 48 13.27 8.66 26.10
CA VAL A 48 12.84 9.01 27.45
C VAL A 48 12.80 7.79 28.36
N ILE A 49 12.32 6.63 27.89
CA ILE A 49 12.37 5.36 28.61
C ILE A 49 13.83 4.96 28.88
N GLY A 50 14.71 5.09 27.88
CA GLY A 50 16.14 4.83 28.04
C GLY A 50 16.80 5.73 29.09
N LEU A 51 16.47 7.03 29.08
CA LEU A 51 16.95 8.00 30.07
C LEU A 51 16.40 7.74 31.47
N ASP A 52 15.13 7.33 31.61
CA ASP A 52 14.53 6.96 32.90
C ASP A 52 15.18 5.70 33.47
N ILE A 53 15.51 4.70 32.64
CA ILE A 53 16.24 3.50 33.09
C ILE A 53 17.65 3.87 33.60
N LEU A 54 18.32 4.83 32.94
CA LEU A 54 19.68 5.24 33.31
C LEU A 54 19.73 6.13 34.56
N ILE A 55 18.85 7.14 34.63
CA ILE A 55 18.89 8.20 35.64
C ILE A 55 17.86 7.96 36.74
N GLY A 56 16.67 7.52 36.36
CA GLY A 56 15.56 7.22 37.26
C GLY A 56 15.90 6.10 38.24
N ARG A 57 16.78 5.16 37.86
CA ARG A 57 17.37 4.11 38.75
C ARG A 57 18.22 4.65 39.90
N ARG A 58 18.86 5.81 39.72
CA ARG A 58 19.84 6.36 40.68
C ARG A 58 19.24 7.42 41.60
N SER A 59 18.17 8.11 41.18
CA SER A 59 17.49 9.11 42.00
C SER A 59 16.03 9.32 41.59
N ALA A 60 15.12 9.34 42.56
CA ALA A 60 13.70 9.62 42.32
C ALA A 60 13.47 11.02 41.74
N VAL A 61 14.29 12.00 42.14
CA VAL A 61 14.26 13.37 41.61
C VAL A 61 14.70 13.43 40.15
N GLY A 62 15.69 12.61 39.76
CA GLY A 62 16.16 12.54 38.38
C GLY A 62 15.09 12.02 37.42
N GLY A 63 14.31 11.00 37.82
CA GLY A 63 13.18 10.51 37.03
C GLY A 63 12.09 11.56 36.83
N VAL A 64 11.79 12.37 37.85
CA VAL A 64 10.82 13.48 37.75
C VAL A 64 11.31 14.55 36.78
N LEU A 65 12.60 14.91 36.84
CA LEU A 65 13.17 15.93 35.95
C LEU A 65 13.17 15.48 34.48
N VAL A 66 13.52 14.20 34.22
CA VAL A 66 13.45 13.60 32.88
C VAL A 66 12.02 13.62 32.36
N GLY A 67 11.04 13.25 33.18
CA GLY A 67 9.62 13.30 32.81
C GLY A 67 9.14 14.71 32.49
N LEU A 68 9.51 15.72 33.29
CA LEU A 68 9.14 17.12 33.04
C LEU A 68 9.76 17.67 31.75
N ILE A 69 11.04 17.35 31.49
CA ILE A 69 11.72 17.74 30.25
C ILE A 69 11.04 17.06 29.05
N ALA A 70 10.70 15.77 29.15
CA ALA A 70 9.99 15.06 28.10
C ALA A 70 8.64 15.72 27.78
N VAL A 71 7.83 16.03 28.80
CA VAL A 71 6.54 16.72 28.61
C VAL A 71 6.74 18.12 28.02
N ALA A 72 7.72 18.89 28.50
CA ALA A 72 8.02 20.21 27.97
C ALA A 72 8.47 20.16 26.50
N LEU A 73 9.28 19.16 26.11
CA LEU A 73 9.70 18.95 24.74
C LEU A 73 8.53 18.53 23.84
N VAL A 74 7.64 17.65 24.31
CA VAL A 74 6.43 17.26 23.57
C VAL A 74 5.52 18.46 23.35
N VAL A 75 5.26 19.25 24.41
CA VAL A 75 4.43 20.46 24.30
C VAL A 75 5.10 21.50 23.40
N PHE A 76 6.41 21.70 23.52
CA PHE A 76 7.16 22.59 22.63
C PHE A 76 7.07 22.13 21.17
N PHE A 77 7.21 20.84 20.90
CA PHE A 77 7.09 20.29 19.54
C PHE A 77 5.68 20.46 18.97
N LEU A 78 4.64 20.24 19.77
CA LEU A 78 3.25 20.40 19.33
C LEU A 78 2.86 21.87 19.06
N VAL A 79 3.42 22.83 19.80
CA VAL A 79 3.06 24.26 19.71
C VAL A 79 3.99 25.04 18.77
N ALA A 80 5.31 24.85 18.91
CA ALA A 80 6.33 25.58 18.16
C ALA A 80 6.93 24.78 16.99
N GLY A 81 6.73 23.47 16.93
CA GLY A 81 7.18 22.64 15.81
C GLY A 81 6.65 23.13 14.45
N PRO A 82 5.34 23.45 14.32
CA PRO A 82 4.79 24.00 13.07
C PRO A 82 5.40 25.33 12.64
N SER A 83 5.64 26.25 13.58
CA SER A 83 6.21 27.58 13.27
C SER A 83 7.70 27.55 12.95
N LEU A 84 8.41 26.52 13.42
CA LEU A 84 9.81 26.27 13.13
C LEU A 84 10.03 25.41 11.87
N GLY A 85 8.96 25.01 11.17
CA GLY A 85 9.04 24.10 10.02
C GLY A 85 9.49 22.68 10.39
N LEU A 86 9.43 22.32 11.68
CA LEU A 86 9.79 21.00 12.22
C LEU A 86 8.60 20.04 12.19
N ALA A 87 7.37 20.54 12.06
CA ALA A 87 6.23 19.71 11.74
C ALA A 87 6.27 19.38 10.23
N THR A 88 6.65 18.14 9.91
CA THR A 88 6.65 17.60 8.56
C THR A 88 5.25 17.36 8.00
N SER A 89 4.24 17.34 8.88
CA SER A 89 2.85 17.09 8.50
C SER A 89 2.29 18.34 7.83
N GLY A 90 2.25 18.33 6.50
CA GLY A 90 1.43 19.28 5.76
C GLY A 90 -0.02 19.20 6.23
N THR A 91 -0.84 20.20 5.90
CA THR A 91 -2.29 20.05 6.00
C THR A 91 -2.73 19.00 4.98
N LEU A 92 -3.62 18.08 5.37
CA LEU A 92 -4.27 17.20 4.42
C LEU A 92 -5.03 18.06 3.40
N LYS A 93 -4.82 17.78 2.12
CA LYS A 93 -5.52 18.43 1.01
C LYS A 93 -6.28 17.36 0.25
N THR A 94 -7.48 17.70 -0.18
CA THR A 94 -8.27 16.88 -1.09
C THR A 94 -8.30 17.58 -2.45
N GLU A 95 -7.98 16.86 -3.50
CA GLU A 95 -8.02 17.34 -4.87
C GLU A 95 -8.90 16.46 -5.75
N MET A 96 -9.82 17.11 -6.46
CA MET A 96 -10.74 16.47 -7.38
C MET A 96 -10.13 16.55 -8.78
N LEU A 97 -9.62 15.42 -9.27
CA LEU A 97 -9.09 15.28 -10.62
C LEU A 97 -10.19 14.80 -11.56
N SER A 98 -10.24 15.38 -12.76
CA SER A 98 -11.16 14.94 -13.82
C SER A 98 -10.52 15.18 -15.18
N SER A 99 -10.44 14.12 -15.98
CA SER A 99 -10.01 14.14 -17.38
C SER A 99 -11.12 13.57 -18.26
N GLU A 100 -11.31 14.17 -19.43
CA GLU A 100 -12.29 13.72 -20.43
C GLU A 100 -11.62 12.87 -21.51
N ILE A 101 -12.37 11.92 -22.07
CA ILE A 101 -11.91 11.08 -23.19
C ILE A 101 -11.57 11.95 -24.40
N GLY A 102 -12.44 12.91 -24.74
CA GLY A 102 -12.26 13.77 -25.91
C GLY A 102 -12.06 12.95 -27.21
N THR A 103 -10.92 13.15 -27.87
CA THR A 103 -10.51 12.45 -29.10
C THR A 103 -9.61 11.24 -28.84
N ALA A 104 -9.38 10.87 -27.58
CA ALA A 104 -8.48 9.79 -27.21
C ALA A 104 -9.04 8.43 -27.66
N THR A 105 -8.15 7.57 -28.16
CA THR A 105 -8.45 6.19 -28.55
C THR A 105 -7.69 5.17 -27.72
N VAL A 106 -6.68 5.61 -26.97
CA VAL A 106 -5.85 4.81 -26.06
C VAL A 106 -5.35 5.73 -24.94
N ALA A 107 -5.14 5.16 -23.75
CA ALA A 107 -4.57 5.88 -22.62
C ALA A 107 -3.33 5.15 -22.07
N ASP A 108 -2.33 5.93 -21.69
CA ASP A 108 -1.14 5.52 -20.93
C ASP A 108 -1.18 6.29 -19.60
N ILE A 109 -1.36 5.54 -18.52
CA ILE A 109 -1.66 6.07 -17.20
C ILE A 109 -0.60 5.56 -16.22
N THR A 110 0.19 6.48 -15.68
CA THR A 110 1.18 6.20 -14.63
C THR A 110 0.76 6.86 -13.32
N LEU A 111 0.58 6.06 -12.27
CA LEU A 111 0.13 6.54 -10.96
C LEU A 111 1.11 6.12 -9.87
N ASN A 112 1.73 7.10 -9.21
CA ASN A 112 2.69 6.89 -8.14
C ASN A 112 2.03 7.19 -6.80
N PHE A 113 1.55 6.14 -6.15
CA PHE A 113 0.86 6.17 -4.87
C PHE A 113 1.85 6.10 -3.71
N SER A 114 1.51 6.74 -2.59
CA SER A 114 2.40 6.76 -1.43
C SER A 114 1.95 5.81 -0.33
N SER A 115 1.61 6.33 0.85
CA SER A 115 1.26 5.58 2.05
C SER A 115 -0.25 5.40 2.28
N GLN A 116 -1.08 6.08 1.46
CA GLN A 116 -2.54 6.10 1.64
C GLN A 116 -3.19 4.86 1.02
N PRO A 117 -4.30 4.37 1.60
CA PRO A 117 -5.17 3.41 0.93
C PRO A 117 -5.65 3.91 -0.45
N VAL A 118 -5.68 3.01 -1.42
CA VAL A 118 -6.15 3.30 -2.78
C VAL A 118 -7.31 2.39 -3.13
N THR A 119 -8.39 2.96 -3.65
CA THR A 119 -9.45 2.24 -4.34
C THR A 119 -9.43 2.60 -5.82
N MET A 120 -9.60 1.62 -6.68
CA MET A 120 -9.72 1.84 -8.12
C MET A 120 -10.87 1.04 -8.70
N ASP A 121 -11.74 1.74 -9.44
CA ASP A 121 -12.94 1.16 -10.04
C ASP A 121 -13.10 1.63 -11.49
N ALA A 122 -13.96 0.94 -12.24
CA ALA A 122 -14.39 1.41 -13.55
C ALA A 122 -15.42 2.54 -13.43
N LEU A 123 -15.23 3.59 -14.24
CA LEU A 123 -16.18 4.68 -14.38
C LEU A 123 -17.47 4.20 -15.02
N THR A 124 -18.59 4.66 -14.46
CA THR A 124 -19.94 4.41 -15.00
C THR A 124 -20.30 5.41 -16.10
N ASP A 125 -19.68 6.58 -16.11
CA ASP A 125 -19.89 7.57 -17.17
C ASP A 125 -19.00 7.27 -18.39
N LYS A 126 -19.49 7.63 -19.57
CA LYS A 126 -18.85 7.29 -20.86
C LYS A 126 -17.98 8.41 -21.43
N THR A 127 -17.83 9.50 -20.70
CA THR A 127 -17.20 10.74 -21.20
C THR A 127 -15.89 11.04 -20.52
N SER A 128 -15.74 10.63 -19.26
CA SER A 128 -14.53 10.81 -18.48
C SER A 128 -13.57 9.65 -18.72
N LEU A 129 -12.30 10.00 -18.82
CA LEU A 129 -11.20 9.05 -18.92
C LEU A 129 -10.71 8.65 -17.54
N LEU A 130 -10.54 9.65 -16.66
CA LEU A 130 -10.12 9.48 -15.28
C LEU A 130 -10.91 10.45 -14.39
N LYS A 131 -11.36 9.96 -13.23
CA LYS A 131 -11.77 10.81 -12.11
C LYS A 131 -11.03 10.36 -10.86
N GLY A 132 -10.66 11.30 -10.01
CA GLY A 132 -9.97 10.98 -8.76
C GLY A 132 -10.37 11.92 -7.65
N GLU A 133 -10.69 11.38 -6.48
CA GLU A 133 -10.70 12.11 -5.21
C GLU A 133 -9.43 11.74 -4.45
N ILE A 134 -8.47 12.68 -4.38
CA ILE A 134 -7.11 12.39 -3.96
C ILE A 134 -6.79 13.17 -2.69
N ASP A 135 -6.62 12.44 -1.59
CA ASP A 135 -6.14 13.02 -0.33
C ASP A 135 -4.62 12.92 -0.22
N TYR A 136 -3.94 14.06 -0.05
CA TYR A 136 -2.49 14.09 0.01
C TYR A 136 -1.91 15.12 0.96
N TYR A 137 -0.69 14.82 1.38
CA TYR A 137 0.21 15.74 2.07
C TYR A 137 1.30 16.22 1.13
N GLY A 138 1.63 17.52 1.22
CA GLY A 138 2.69 18.13 0.44
C GLY A 138 2.21 18.63 -0.92
N ARG A 139 2.83 18.10 -1.98
CA ARG A 139 2.58 18.50 -3.38
C ARG A 139 2.14 17.29 -4.19
N LEU A 140 1.12 17.52 -5.02
CA LEU A 140 0.64 16.59 -6.02
C LEU A 140 1.04 17.15 -7.39
N ASP A 141 1.75 16.35 -8.17
CA ASP A 141 2.13 16.67 -9.54
C ASP A 141 1.24 15.85 -10.48
N TYR A 142 0.25 16.51 -11.08
CA TYR A 142 -0.62 15.97 -12.11
C TYR A 142 -0.23 16.54 -13.47
N SER A 143 -0.08 15.68 -14.47
CA SER A 143 0.14 16.09 -15.84
C SER A 143 -0.66 15.24 -16.83
N GLU A 144 -1.20 15.91 -17.83
CA GLU A 144 -2.00 15.30 -18.90
C GLU A 144 -1.51 15.84 -20.24
N THR A 145 -1.14 14.93 -21.14
CA THR A 145 -0.57 15.29 -22.46
C THR A 145 -1.08 14.35 -23.56
N GLY A 146 -0.87 14.76 -24.82
CA GLY A 146 -1.34 14.00 -25.98
C GLY A 146 -2.80 14.27 -26.31
N ASP A 147 -3.23 13.84 -27.49
CA ASP A 147 -4.62 14.02 -27.95
C ASP A 147 -5.30 12.67 -28.18
N THR A 148 -4.90 11.97 -29.26
CA THR A 148 -5.38 10.61 -29.58
C THR A 148 -4.81 9.52 -28.66
N ASN A 149 -3.53 9.63 -28.30
CA ASN A 149 -2.92 8.82 -27.25
C ASN A 149 -2.76 9.70 -26.01
N ARG A 150 -3.63 9.49 -25.02
CA ARG A 150 -3.68 10.31 -23.81
C ARG A 150 -2.67 9.77 -22.81
N ARG A 151 -1.78 10.63 -22.33
CA ARG A 151 -0.80 10.30 -21.29
C ARG A 151 -1.12 11.05 -20.02
N ILE A 152 -1.41 10.32 -18.95
CA ILE A 152 -1.68 10.86 -17.62
C ILE A 152 -0.59 10.36 -16.67
N ARG A 153 0.03 11.30 -15.95
CA ARG A 153 0.93 10.99 -14.86
C ARG A 153 0.46 11.71 -13.60
N LEU A 154 0.29 10.94 -12.53
CA LEU A 154 -0.02 11.44 -11.19
C LEU A 154 1.08 10.98 -10.23
N GLU A 155 1.74 11.94 -9.59
CA GLU A 155 2.83 11.66 -8.66
C GLU A 155 2.73 12.54 -7.42
N ARG A 156 2.85 11.94 -6.23
CA ARG A 156 2.99 12.70 -5.01
C ARG A 156 4.46 13.03 -4.75
N SER A 157 4.81 14.31 -4.80
CA SER A 157 6.15 14.78 -4.44
C SER A 157 6.14 15.44 -3.06
N GLY A 158 7.01 14.96 -2.15
CA GLY A 158 7.02 15.43 -0.77
C GLY A 158 8.19 14.86 0.03
N ASN A 159 8.64 15.62 1.03
CA ASN A 159 9.89 15.35 1.76
C ASN A 159 9.89 13.95 2.40
N THR A 160 10.93 13.18 2.10
CA THR A 160 11.21 11.79 2.54
C THR A 160 11.70 11.70 4.00
N GLY A 161 11.31 12.66 4.84
CA GLY A 161 11.49 12.53 6.28
C GLY A 161 10.63 11.39 6.82
N ILE A 162 11.01 10.80 7.94
CA ILE A 162 10.20 9.83 8.69
C ILE A 162 8.90 10.54 9.10
N ALA A 163 7.92 10.53 8.20
CA ALA A 163 6.66 11.23 8.33
C ALA A 163 5.58 10.18 8.57
N PHE A 164 5.20 10.01 9.83
CA PHE A 164 3.99 9.30 10.23
C PHE A 164 2.77 10.20 9.96
N ASP A 165 2.62 10.66 8.71
CA ASP A 165 1.50 11.46 8.24
C ASP A 165 0.30 10.55 7.96
N TRP A 166 -0.12 9.84 9.00
CA TRP A 166 -1.27 8.94 9.01
C TRP A 166 -2.50 9.76 9.41
N ASP A 167 -3.31 10.16 8.45
CA ASP A 167 -4.73 10.42 8.70
C ASP A 167 -5.49 9.15 8.31
N PRO A 168 -6.22 8.51 9.24
CA PRO A 168 -6.97 7.29 8.95
C PRO A 168 -8.06 7.48 7.89
N ASN A 169 -8.42 8.71 7.55
CA ASN A 169 -9.43 9.01 6.54
C ASN A 169 -8.83 9.36 5.18
N ALA A 170 -7.52 9.63 5.09
CA ALA A 170 -6.88 10.00 3.82
C ALA A 170 -6.86 8.80 2.88
N ARG A 171 -7.47 8.95 1.70
CA ARG A 171 -7.55 7.89 0.70
C ARG A 171 -7.50 8.45 -0.71
N TRP A 172 -7.19 7.57 -1.66
CA TRP A 172 -7.24 7.89 -3.08
C TRP A 172 -8.33 7.02 -3.71
N ASP A 173 -9.40 7.65 -4.19
CA ASP A 173 -10.48 6.97 -4.91
C ASP A 173 -10.37 7.32 -6.39
N ILE A 174 -10.03 6.35 -7.25
CA ILE A 174 -9.73 6.59 -8.66
C ILE A 174 -10.66 5.78 -9.56
N GLY A 175 -11.38 6.47 -10.44
CA GLY A 175 -12.17 5.84 -11.50
C GLY A 175 -11.45 5.92 -12.84
N LEU A 176 -11.36 4.80 -13.57
CA LEU A 176 -10.84 4.74 -14.94
C LEU A 176 -11.90 4.32 -15.96
N THR A 177 -11.80 4.81 -17.19
CA THR A 177 -12.80 4.50 -18.23
C THR A 177 -12.70 3.05 -18.75
N PRO A 178 -13.82 2.31 -18.85
CA PRO A 178 -13.82 1.00 -19.50
C PRO A 178 -13.85 1.08 -21.03
N ASN A 179 -13.99 2.29 -21.60
CA ASN A 179 -14.29 2.48 -23.03
C ASN A 179 -13.04 2.52 -23.92
N LEU A 180 -11.85 2.67 -23.33
CA LEU A 180 -10.58 2.78 -24.05
C LEU A 180 -9.62 1.65 -23.63
N PRO A 181 -8.77 1.17 -24.55
CA PRO A 181 -7.57 0.42 -24.18
C PRO A 181 -6.63 1.25 -23.31
N ILE A 182 -6.13 0.68 -22.22
CA ILE A 182 -5.29 1.36 -21.22
C ILE A 182 -3.97 0.57 -21.02
N ASP A 183 -2.85 1.28 -21.10
CA ASP A 183 -1.57 0.88 -20.49
C ASP A 183 -1.53 1.51 -19.09
N LEU A 184 -1.51 0.67 -18.05
CA LEU A 184 -1.64 1.11 -16.66
C LEU A 184 -0.41 0.71 -15.86
N THR A 185 0.32 1.70 -15.36
CA THR A 185 1.44 1.51 -14.43
C THR A 185 1.11 2.14 -13.09
N ILE A 186 1.24 1.36 -12.03
CA ILE A 186 1.02 1.77 -10.64
C ILE A 186 2.26 1.47 -9.83
N ASP A 187 2.83 2.50 -9.21
CA ASP A 187 3.90 2.36 -8.22
C ASP A 187 3.30 2.69 -6.84
N GLY A 188 3.03 1.66 -6.05
CA GLY A 188 2.53 1.73 -4.68
C GLY A 188 3.67 1.61 -3.66
N GLY A 189 3.79 2.60 -2.78
CA GLY A 189 4.79 2.56 -1.71
C GLY A 189 4.37 1.64 -0.56
N SER A 190 3.48 2.13 0.29
CA SER A 190 2.99 1.36 1.45
C SER A 190 1.48 1.55 1.63
N GLY A 191 0.77 0.54 2.10
CA GLY A 191 -0.67 0.66 2.37
C GLY A 191 -1.51 -0.39 1.64
N SER A 192 -2.83 -0.22 1.73
CA SER A 192 -3.78 -1.15 1.11
C SER A 192 -4.23 -0.65 -0.26
N SER A 193 -4.23 -1.52 -1.26
CA SER A 193 -4.76 -1.24 -2.59
C SER A 193 -5.90 -2.21 -2.88
N ASP A 194 -7.06 -1.66 -3.23
CA ASP A 194 -8.23 -2.41 -3.72
C ASP A 194 -8.50 -1.98 -5.16
N LEU A 195 -8.24 -2.88 -6.11
CA LEU A 195 -8.20 -2.58 -7.53
C LEU A 195 -9.20 -3.48 -8.28
N ASP A 196 -10.42 -2.98 -8.48
CA ASP A 196 -11.40 -3.60 -9.39
C ASP A 196 -11.14 -3.11 -10.83
N LEU A 197 -10.33 -3.88 -11.54
CA LEU A 197 -10.02 -3.64 -12.95
C LEU A 197 -10.92 -4.47 -13.87
N SER A 198 -11.92 -5.20 -13.34
CA SER A 198 -12.66 -6.25 -14.05
C SER A 198 -13.40 -5.78 -15.30
N GLN A 199 -13.79 -4.50 -15.34
CA GLN A 199 -14.49 -3.87 -16.45
C GLN A 199 -13.56 -3.08 -17.39
N LEU A 200 -12.27 -2.97 -17.08
CA LEU A 200 -11.32 -2.19 -17.87
C LEU A 200 -10.81 -2.99 -19.08
N ARG A 201 -10.20 -2.28 -20.03
CA ARG A 201 -9.59 -2.87 -21.23
C ARG A 201 -8.08 -2.65 -21.18
N LEU A 202 -7.34 -3.60 -20.61
CA LEU A 202 -5.89 -3.46 -20.43
C LEU A 202 -5.12 -3.90 -21.69
N ILE A 203 -4.07 -3.17 -22.03
CA ILE A 203 -3.05 -3.56 -23.02
C ILE A 203 -1.83 -4.14 -22.28
N GLU A 204 -1.39 -3.40 -21.26
CA GLU A 204 -0.32 -3.77 -20.36
C GLU A 204 -0.67 -3.24 -18.97
N PHE A 205 -0.32 -4.01 -17.95
CA PHE A 205 -0.53 -3.63 -16.57
C PHE A 205 0.72 -3.90 -15.77
N LYS A 206 1.18 -2.90 -15.02
CA LYS A 206 2.32 -3.00 -14.12
C LYS A 206 1.91 -2.48 -12.75
N LEU A 207 2.19 -3.27 -11.73
CA LEU A 207 2.04 -2.88 -10.34
C LEU A 207 3.31 -3.22 -9.58
N ASP A 208 3.93 -2.23 -8.94
CA ASP A 208 4.96 -2.43 -7.92
C ASP A 208 4.39 -1.97 -6.58
N GLN A 209 4.12 -2.90 -5.67
CA GLN A 209 3.63 -2.61 -4.33
C GLN A 209 4.73 -2.91 -3.31
N GLY A 210 5.27 -1.88 -2.66
CA GLY A 210 6.36 -2.03 -1.71
C GLY A 210 5.95 -2.81 -0.46
N SER A 211 4.91 -2.35 0.26
CA SER A 211 4.43 -3.04 1.47
C SER A 211 2.95 -2.83 1.77
N GLY A 212 2.19 -3.90 2.02
CA GLY A 212 0.80 -3.82 2.47
C GLY A 212 -0.09 -4.90 1.88
N SER A 213 -1.40 -4.64 1.82
CA SER A 213 -2.38 -5.58 1.27
C SER A 213 -2.82 -5.15 -0.13
N LEU A 214 -2.85 -6.08 -1.06
CA LEU A 214 -3.40 -5.92 -2.39
C LEU A 214 -4.59 -6.85 -2.56
N GLU A 215 -5.74 -6.28 -2.89
CA GLU A 215 -6.90 -6.98 -3.44
C GLU A 215 -7.08 -6.51 -4.88
N MET A 216 -7.18 -7.45 -5.83
CA MET A 216 -7.23 -7.11 -7.24
C MET A 216 -8.11 -8.07 -8.03
N GLN A 217 -8.90 -7.51 -8.95
CA GLN A 217 -9.65 -8.26 -9.95
C GLN A 217 -9.18 -7.86 -11.35
N LEU A 218 -8.65 -8.82 -12.12
CA LEU A 218 -8.18 -8.57 -13.48
C LEU A 218 -9.34 -8.68 -14.50
N PRO A 219 -9.32 -7.90 -15.60
CA PRO A 219 -10.37 -7.94 -16.61
C PRO A 219 -10.25 -9.11 -17.57
N ALA A 220 -11.40 -9.62 -17.99
CA ALA A 220 -11.51 -10.47 -19.17
C ALA A 220 -11.11 -9.67 -20.42
N SER A 221 -10.48 -10.32 -21.40
CA SER A 221 -10.10 -9.65 -22.63
C SER A 221 -10.16 -10.57 -23.84
N THR A 222 -10.66 -10.04 -24.96
CA THR A 222 -10.61 -10.71 -26.27
C THR A 222 -9.27 -10.52 -26.97
N GLN A 223 -8.44 -9.60 -26.49
CA GLN A 223 -7.09 -9.37 -26.99
C GLN A 223 -6.05 -9.77 -25.93
N PRO A 224 -4.92 -10.38 -26.33
CA PRO A 224 -3.88 -10.73 -25.38
C PRO A 224 -3.31 -9.50 -24.67
N TYR A 225 -3.19 -9.56 -23.35
CA TYR A 225 -2.50 -8.53 -22.55
C TYR A 225 -1.55 -9.14 -21.53
N ARG A 226 -0.63 -8.31 -21.03
CA ARG A 226 0.37 -8.71 -20.05
C ARG A 226 0.16 -7.94 -18.75
N ALA A 227 0.26 -8.65 -17.63
CA ALA A 227 0.33 -8.06 -16.29
C ALA A 227 1.66 -8.44 -15.63
N ALA A 228 2.34 -7.47 -15.03
CA ALA A 228 3.49 -7.70 -14.17
C ALA A 228 3.19 -7.13 -12.79
N ILE A 229 3.19 -7.98 -11.77
CA ILE A 229 2.80 -7.63 -10.41
C ILE A 229 3.95 -7.99 -9.48
N THR A 230 4.49 -6.99 -8.82
CA THR A 230 5.56 -7.10 -7.84
C THR A 230 5.00 -6.71 -6.47
N GLY A 231 5.21 -7.56 -5.47
CA GLY A 231 4.84 -7.29 -4.08
C GLY A 231 6.03 -7.47 -3.15
N GLY A 232 6.48 -6.41 -2.50
CA GLY A 232 7.63 -6.45 -1.59
C GLY A 232 7.31 -7.16 -0.28
N SER A 233 6.31 -6.70 0.47
CA SER A 233 5.91 -7.34 1.73
C SER A 233 4.42 -7.20 2.06
N GLY A 234 3.73 -8.31 2.36
CA GLY A 234 2.33 -8.32 2.78
C GLY A 234 1.46 -9.35 2.08
N SER A 235 0.18 -9.07 1.87
CA SER A 235 -0.77 -10.01 1.27
C SER A 235 -1.19 -9.56 -0.12
N MET A 236 -1.17 -10.46 -1.10
CA MET A 236 -1.67 -10.23 -2.45
C MET A 236 -2.76 -11.25 -2.76
N ASN A 237 -3.99 -10.79 -2.95
CA ASN A 237 -5.11 -11.57 -3.43
C ASN A 237 -5.42 -11.08 -4.85
N ILE A 238 -5.36 -11.99 -5.82
CA ILE A 238 -5.55 -11.67 -7.24
C ILE A 238 -6.60 -12.63 -7.79
N ALA A 239 -7.75 -12.08 -8.15
CA ALA A 239 -8.81 -12.80 -8.84
C ALA A 239 -8.66 -12.64 -10.35
N PHE A 240 -8.72 -13.77 -11.05
CA PHE A 240 -8.63 -13.84 -12.50
C PHE A 240 -10.02 -13.88 -13.13
N PRO A 241 -10.19 -13.33 -14.34
CA PRO A 241 -11.42 -13.49 -15.09
C PRO A 241 -11.57 -14.94 -15.59
N SER A 242 -12.80 -15.35 -15.87
CA SER A 242 -13.07 -16.69 -16.41
C SER A 242 -12.68 -16.87 -17.88
N ASP A 243 -12.30 -15.79 -18.57
CA ASP A 243 -12.03 -15.80 -20.01
C ASP A 243 -10.97 -14.76 -20.42
N GLY A 244 -10.19 -15.09 -21.44
CA GLY A 244 -9.20 -14.20 -22.06
C GLY A 244 -7.77 -14.74 -22.13
N ASP A 245 -6.99 -14.13 -23.03
CA ASP A 245 -5.57 -14.45 -23.21
C ASP A 245 -4.71 -13.54 -22.34
N ILE A 246 -4.25 -14.05 -21.20
CA ILE A 246 -3.60 -13.23 -20.17
C ILE A 246 -2.26 -13.87 -19.82
N THR A 247 -1.19 -13.07 -19.87
CA THR A 247 0.10 -13.48 -19.32
C THR A 247 0.43 -12.65 -18.10
N VAL A 248 0.49 -13.28 -16.93
CA VAL A 248 0.81 -12.64 -15.66
C VAL A 248 2.19 -13.07 -15.20
N ARG A 249 3.03 -12.09 -14.86
CA ARG A 249 4.32 -12.29 -14.19
C ARG A 249 4.19 -11.82 -12.74
N LEU A 250 4.56 -12.68 -11.81
CA LEU A 250 4.47 -12.42 -10.38
C LEU A 250 5.87 -12.46 -9.76
N ASP A 251 6.17 -11.43 -8.97
CA ASP A 251 7.35 -11.38 -8.11
C ASP A 251 6.90 -11.03 -6.68
N GLY A 252 7.25 -11.88 -5.72
CA GLY A 252 6.88 -11.76 -4.32
C GLY A 252 8.13 -11.73 -3.44
N GLY A 253 8.20 -10.76 -2.54
CA GLY A 253 9.26 -10.65 -1.54
C GLY A 253 8.95 -11.43 -0.27
N SER A 254 7.97 -10.98 0.52
CA SER A 254 7.63 -11.61 1.81
C SER A 254 6.15 -11.50 2.17
N GLY A 255 5.44 -12.62 2.26
CA GLY A 255 4.07 -12.68 2.77
C GLY A 255 3.19 -13.71 2.08
N SER A 256 1.92 -13.40 1.83
CA SER A 256 0.96 -14.37 1.26
C SER A 256 0.51 -13.94 -0.13
N ILE A 257 0.59 -14.86 -1.08
CA ILE A 257 0.04 -14.70 -2.42
C ILE A 257 -1.08 -15.72 -2.57
N HIS A 258 -2.26 -15.23 -2.94
CA HIS A 258 -3.44 -16.03 -3.19
C HIS A 258 -3.99 -15.67 -4.57
N LEU A 259 -4.14 -16.70 -5.41
CA LEU A 259 -4.68 -16.57 -6.76
C LEU A 259 -6.03 -17.28 -6.80
N ASP A 260 -7.09 -16.55 -7.10
CA ASP A 260 -8.43 -17.09 -7.30
C ASP A 260 -8.67 -17.29 -8.80
N ILE A 261 -8.75 -18.54 -9.23
CA ILE A 261 -8.90 -18.92 -10.63
C ILE A 261 -10.27 -19.55 -10.84
N PRO A 262 -11.16 -18.93 -11.65
CA PRO A 262 -12.47 -19.51 -11.93
C PRO A 262 -12.38 -20.91 -12.55
N THR A 263 -13.30 -21.78 -12.13
CA THR A 263 -13.38 -23.16 -12.63
C THR A 263 -13.55 -23.20 -14.15
N GLY A 264 -12.75 -24.03 -14.83
CA GLY A 264 -12.81 -24.20 -16.29
C GLY A 264 -11.83 -23.30 -17.06
N THR A 265 -11.15 -22.37 -16.39
CA THR A 265 -10.09 -21.57 -17.00
C THR A 265 -8.93 -22.46 -17.44
N ALA A 266 -8.42 -22.27 -18.66
CA ALA A 266 -7.24 -22.98 -19.13
C ALA A 266 -5.98 -22.28 -18.61
N VAL A 267 -5.29 -22.91 -17.65
CA VAL A 267 -4.15 -22.31 -16.95
C VAL A 267 -2.85 -23.06 -17.20
N SER A 268 -1.78 -22.32 -17.41
CA SER A 268 -0.40 -22.78 -17.27
C SER A 268 0.29 -21.98 -16.18
N LEU A 269 0.88 -22.67 -15.22
CA LEU A 269 1.67 -22.09 -14.13
C LEU A 269 3.14 -22.49 -14.30
N GLU A 270 4.04 -21.52 -14.22
CA GLU A 270 5.48 -21.74 -14.09
C GLU A 270 5.95 -21.10 -12.78
N VAL A 271 6.50 -21.89 -11.86
CA VAL A 271 7.17 -21.40 -10.66
C VAL A 271 8.67 -21.59 -10.82
N ARG A 272 9.40 -20.48 -10.98
CA ARG A 272 10.85 -20.48 -11.22
C ARG A 272 11.67 -20.53 -9.93
N SER A 273 11.30 -19.70 -8.96
CA SER A 273 11.85 -19.69 -7.60
C SER A 273 10.70 -19.70 -6.60
N ALA A 274 10.64 -20.71 -5.76
CA ALA A 274 9.70 -20.77 -4.65
C ALA A 274 10.25 -20.13 -3.36
N GLY A 275 11.52 -19.71 -3.39
CA GLY A 275 12.24 -19.20 -2.24
C GLY A 275 12.19 -20.14 -1.03
N SER A 276 11.86 -19.59 0.13
CA SER A 276 11.78 -20.36 1.40
C SER A 276 10.34 -20.72 1.78
N GLY A 277 9.36 -20.24 1.01
CA GLY A 277 7.94 -20.36 1.30
C GLY A 277 7.31 -21.73 1.01
N SER A 278 5.99 -21.82 1.21
CA SER A 278 5.16 -22.95 0.81
C SER A 278 4.44 -22.64 -0.51
N VAL A 279 4.31 -23.65 -1.35
CA VAL A 279 3.55 -23.60 -2.61
C VAL A 279 2.45 -24.64 -2.51
N ASN A 280 1.20 -24.18 -2.46
CA ASN A 280 0.01 -25.02 -2.31
C ASN A 280 -0.81 -24.90 -3.60
N LEU A 281 -0.83 -25.99 -4.38
CA LEU A 281 -1.51 -26.05 -5.66
C LEU A 281 -2.67 -27.04 -5.59
N PRO A 282 -3.79 -26.77 -6.27
CA PRO A 282 -4.93 -27.67 -6.31
C PRO A 282 -4.66 -28.87 -7.22
N ASP A 283 -5.34 -29.98 -6.95
CA ASP A 283 -5.14 -31.26 -7.67
C ASP A 283 -5.52 -31.19 -9.16
N TRP A 284 -6.32 -30.20 -9.56
CA TRP A 284 -6.70 -29.98 -10.96
C TRP A 284 -5.57 -29.42 -11.81
N LEU A 285 -4.51 -28.91 -11.19
CA LEU A 285 -3.34 -28.36 -11.87
C LEU A 285 -2.28 -29.46 -12.02
N LEU A 286 -2.20 -30.04 -13.22
CA LEU A 286 -1.40 -31.24 -13.48
C LEU A 286 0.07 -30.88 -13.68
N ALA A 287 0.94 -31.50 -12.89
CA ALA A 287 2.39 -31.33 -13.00
C ALA A 287 2.92 -31.83 -14.36
N ASP A 288 3.70 -31.00 -15.04
CA ASP A 288 4.45 -31.37 -16.25
C ASP A 288 5.92 -31.64 -15.90
N LYS A 289 6.61 -30.66 -15.29
CA LYS A 289 7.99 -30.82 -14.79
C LYS A 289 8.11 -30.18 -13.42
N VAL A 290 8.49 -30.94 -12.40
CA VAL A 290 8.61 -30.44 -11.02
C VAL A 290 9.95 -30.79 -10.39
N TYR A 291 10.46 -29.88 -9.58
CA TYR A 291 11.71 -29.95 -8.85
C TYR A 291 11.56 -29.35 -7.45
N ARG A 292 12.63 -29.36 -6.63
CA ARG A 292 12.64 -28.83 -5.25
C ARG A 292 11.47 -29.34 -4.40
N ALA A 293 11.29 -30.67 -4.36
CA ALA A 293 10.19 -31.31 -3.63
C ALA A 293 8.79 -30.85 -4.07
N GLY A 294 8.63 -30.49 -5.35
CA GLY A 294 7.33 -30.12 -5.93
C GLY A 294 6.99 -28.64 -5.78
N LYS A 295 7.91 -27.79 -5.32
CA LYS A 295 7.66 -26.35 -5.14
C LYS A 295 7.92 -25.51 -6.38
N GLU A 296 8.80 -25.98 -7.26
CA GLU A 296 9.18 -25.26 -8.47
C GLU A 296 8.96 -26.18 -9.67
N GLY A 297 8.56 -25.61 -10.80
CA GLY A 297 8.15 -26.41 -11.94
C GLY A 297 7.16 -25.74 -12.87
N THR A 298 6.61 -26.56 -13.76
CA THR A 298 5.51 -26.22 -14.65
C THR A 298 4.33 -27.12 -14.37
N TRP A 299 3.14 -26.52 -14.34
CA TRP A 299 1.88 -27.23 -14.25
C TRP A 299 0.88 -26.64 -15.24
N LYS A 300 -0.09 -27.44 -15.67
CA LYS A 300 -1.13 -26.99 -16.58
C LYS A 300 -2.44 -27.72 -16.35
N THR A 301 -3.55 -27.07 -16.70
CA THR A 301 -4.85 -27.74 -16.74
C THR A 301 -4.91 -28.74 -17.89
N ALA A 302 -5.78 -29.75 -17.76
CA ALA A 302 -6.07 -30.66 -18.86
C ALA A 302 -6.66 -29.88 -20.04
N GLY A 303 -6.10 -30.07 -21.24
CA GLY A 303 -6.57 -29.39 -22.45
C GLY A 303 -6.04 -27.97 -22.67
N PHE A 304 -5.14 -27.46 -21.80
CA PHE A 304 -4.51 -26.14 -21.97
C PHE A 304 -3.98 -25.88 -23.39
N ASP A 305 -3.32 -26.88 -23.99
CA ASP A 305 -2.71 -26.73 -25.31
C ASP A 305 -3.75 -26.48 -26.43
N GLN A 306 -4.99 -26.97 -26.25
CA GLN A 306 -6.10 -26.85 -27.21
C GLN A 306 -7.11 -25.74 -26.87
N ALA A 307 -6.95 -25.09 -25.71
CA ALA A 307 -7.86 -24.04 -25.27
C ALA A 307 -7.79 -22.82 -26.19
N THR A 308 -8.95 -22.21 -26.45
CA THR A 308 -9.06 -20.98 -27.26
C THR A 308 -8.48 -19.78 -26.54
N HIS A 309 -8.74 -19.67 -25.23
CA HIS A 309 -8.22 -18.62 -24.36
C HIS A 309 -7.33 -19.24 -23.28
N LYS A 310 -6.20 -18.59 -23.01
CA LYS A 310 -5.16 -19.14 -22.13
C LYS A 310 -4.71 -18.13 -21.09
N LEU A 311 -4.77 -18.53 -19.82
CA LEU A 311 -4.14 -17.85 -18.71
C LEU A 311 -2.75 -18.46 -18.46
N THR A 312 -1.70 -17.67 -18.62
CA THR A 312 -0.32 -18.07 -18.32
C THR A 312 0.18 -17.27 -17.12
N ILE A 313 0.58 -17.96 -16.05
CA ILE A 313 1.10 -17.35 -14.83
C ILE A 313 2.55 -17.80 -14.67
N ILE A 314 3.45 -16.83 -14.53
CA ILE A 314 4.89 -17.04 -14.36
C ILE A 314 5.30 -16.39 -13.06
N CYS A 315 5.60 -17.18 -12.04
CA CYS A 315 6.15 -16.73 -10.78
C CYS A 315 7.68 -16.73 -10.89
N ASP A 316 8.27 -15.54 -11.00
CA ASP A 316 9.73 -15.38 -11.11
C ASP A 316 10.41 -15.66 -9.76
N ASP A 317 9.91 -15.05 -8.69
CA ASP A 317 10.26 -15.38 -7.31
C ASP A 317 9.02 -15.25 -6.41
N LEU A 318 8.83 -16.20 -5.50
CA LEU A 318 7.77 -16.16 -4.49
C LEU A 318 8.31 -15.71 -3.12
N GLY A 319 9.63 -15.62 -2.98
CA GLY A 319 10.29 -15.09 -1.79
C GLY A 319 10.04 -15.93 -0.54
N SER A 320 9.54 -15.28 0.52
CA SER A 320 9.22 -15.96 1.78
C SER A 320 7.74 -15.87 2.11
N GLY A 321 7.12 -16.98 2.52
CA GLY A 321 5.71 -17.02 2.93
C GLY A 321 4.88 -18.06 2.19
N SER A 322 3.62 -17.79 1.87
CA SER A 322 2.70 -18.80 1.31
C SER A 322 2.16 -18.39 -0.04
N PHE A 323 2.28 -19.26 -1.03
CA PHE A 323 1.63 -19.15 -2.32
C PHE A 323 0.50 -20.20 -2.42
N ASN A 324 -0.70 -19.75 -2.72
CA ASN A 324 -1.89 -20.59 -2.80
C ASN A 324 -2.65 -20.29 -4.09
N ILE A 325 -3.16 -21.32 -4.75
CA ILE A 325 -4.13 -21.21 -5.83
C ILE A 325 -5.41 -21.93 -5.39
N GLU A 326 -6.55 -21.30 -5.62
CA GLU A 326 -7.89 -21.90 -5.47
C GLU A 326 -8.56 -22.08 -6.84
#